data_AF-A0A9P5GDC1-F1
#
_entry.id   AF-A0A9P5GDC1-F1
#
_cell.length_a   1.000
_cell.length_b   1.000
_cell.length_c   1.000
_cell.angle_alpha   90.00
_cell.angle_beta   90.00
_cell.angle_gamma   90.00
#
_symmetry.space_group_name_H-M   'P 1'
#
loop_
_entity.id
_entity.type
_entity.pdbx_description
1 polymer ?
#
loop_
_entity_poly.entity_id
_entity_poly.type
_entity_poly.pdbx_seq_one_letter_code
_entity_poly.pdbx_strand_id
1 'polypeptide(L)'
;MHGLPWTMHLEGMHKILQSHGLDNMHHHSTPTQFRIHLLEVMGVLDMACFSVGRQAPEIGIWRRYCQPAAPRYGIEPVSGLPRTLLDILAGIGTETTEQNLWDWPGEPGNFLQCYLWEAHQLAGILALRKQAKTSSPHIPDNISAWRKPTKCPADTSVLVARILASLDALRLASIERPTEDVHIMNAIVFPMFVAGSEVGILCHKPEWQKTIRKGLLGSHQCETLLSLLEELWQKEDPNLSVHELARQKGLEMGLI
;
A
#
# COMPACT_ATOMS: atom_id res chain seq x y z
N MET A 1 -22.82 -1.48 6.74
CA MET A 1 -22.54 -0.76 5.47
C MET A 1 -21.04 -0.67 5.32
N HIS A 2 -20.39 -1.69 4.75
CA HIS A 2 -18.95 -1.73 4.54
C HIS A 2 -18.67 -1.71 3.04
N GLY A 3 -17.54 -1.12 2.64
CA GLY A 3 -17.21 -0.93 1.23
C GLY A 3 -17.93 0.23 0.56
N LEU A 4 -18.57 1.13 1.32
CA LEU A 4 -19.08 2.37 0.75
C LEU A 4 -17.91 3.25 0.28
N PRO A 5 -18.09 4.04 -0.79
CA PRO A 5 -17.11 5.02 -1.23
C PRO A 5 -16.74 5.96 -0.09
N TRP A 6 -15.45 6.09 0.23
CA TRP A 6 -14.99 6.82 1.41
C TRP A 6 -13.95 7.88 1.09
N THR A 7 -13.21 7.74 -0.01
CA THR A 7 -12.19 8.70 -0.46
C THR A 7 -12.77 10.08 -0.79
N MET A 8 -14.07 10.17 -1.10
CA MET A 8 -14.81 11.45 -1.19
C MET A 8 -14.78 12.25 0.13
N HIS A 9 -14.66 11.58 1.29
CA HIS A 9 -14.51 12.26 2.58
C HIS A 9 -13.11 12.86 2.75
N LEU A 10 -12.06 12.25 2.17
CA LEU A 10 -10.72 12.85 2.14
C LEU A 10 -10.74 14.17 1.37
N GLU A 11 -11.46 14.23 0.26
CA GLU A 11 -11.63 15.46 -0.54
C GLU A 11 -12.34 16.55 0.27
N GLY A 12 -13.41 16.19 1.00
CA GLY A 12 -14.11 17.12 1.88
C GLY A 12 -13.20 17.68 3.00
N MET A 13 -12.47 16.79 3.68
CA MET A 13 -11.52 17.19 4.73
C MET A 13 -10.39 18.06 4.18
N HIS A 14 -9.86 17.74 3.00
CA HIS A 14 -8.79 18.51 2.35
C HIS A 14 -9.27 19.92 2.01
N LYS A 15 -10.47 20.08 1.45
CA LYS A 15 -11.08 21.39 1.16
C LYS A 15 -11.28 22.24 2.41
N ILE A 16 -11.70 21.64 3.53
CA ILE A 16 -11.81 22.34 4.82
C ILE A 16 -10.43 22.86 5.24
N LEU A 17 -9.40 22.02 5.18
CA LEU A 17 -8.04 22.45 5.53
C LEU A 17 -7.53 23.57 4.61
N GLN A 18 -7.79 23.50 3.31
CA GLN A 18 -7.47 24.57 2.36
C GLN A 18 -8.14 25.90 2.72
N SER A 19 -9.43 25.86 3.08
CA SER A 19 -10.16 27.07 3.52
C SER A 19 -9.58 27.69 4.78
N HIS A 20 -8.85 26.91 5.59
CA HIS A 20 -8.15 27.34 6.79
C HIS A 20 -6.63 27.55 6.59
N GLY A 21 -6.23 27.83 5.34
CA GLY A 21 -4.89 28.31 5.00
C GLY A 21 -3.84 27.20 4.83
N LEU A 22 -4.23 25.97 4.49
CA LEU A 22 -3.28 24.87 4.21
C LEU A 22 -2.25 25.24 3.13
N ASP A 23 -2.65 25.97 2.09
CA ASP A 23 -1.75 26.36 1.00
C ASP A 23 -0.88 27.58 1.38
N ASN A 24 -1.22 28.31 2.45
CA ASN A 24 -0.43 29.42 3.00
C ASN A 24 0.68 28.95 3.96
N MET A 25 0.79 27.64 4.20
CA MET A 25 1.78 27.02 5.09
C MET A 25 3.23 27.29 4.68
N HIS A 26 3.47 27.68 3.43
CA HIS A 26 4.80 28.06 2.94
C HIS A 26 5.24 29.48 3.33
N HIS A 27 4.33 30.32 3.84
CA HIS A 27 4.66 31.73 4.02
C HIS A 27 4.79 32.21 5.47
N HIS A 28 3.93 31.89 6.45
CA HIS A 28 4.03 32.61 7.74
C HIS A 28 3.63 31.87 9.05
N SER A 29 3.47 30.55 9.10
CA SER A 29 3.14 29.86 10.37
C SER A 29 3.66 28.43 10.44
N THR A 30 4.37 28.09 11.51
CA THR A 30 4.76 26.70 11.81
C THR A 30 3.50 25.85 12.01
N PRO A 31 3.34 24.72 11.31
CA PRO A 31 2.16 23.87 11.48
C PRO A 31 2.09 23.33 12.91
N THR A 32 0.90 23.38 13.51
CA THR A 32 0.63 22.72 14.79
C THR A 32 0.85 21.22 14.66
N GLN A 33 1.31 20.55 15.72
CA GLN A 33 1.48 19.09 15.73
C GLN A 33 0.21 18.32 15.34
N PHE A 34 -0.97 18.82 15.75
CA PHE A 34 -2.25 18.25 15.33
C PHE A 34 -2.45 18.28 13.81
N ARG A 35 -2.18 19.43 13.16
CA ARG A 35 -2.28 19.55 11.70
C ARG A 35 -1.30 18.64 10.96
N ILE A 36 -0.06 18.50 11.46
CA ILE A 36 0.92 17.58 10.87
C ILE A 36 0.38 16.15 10.94
N HIS A 37 -0.04 15.71 12.13
CA HIS A 37 -0.57 14.37 12.32
C HIS A 37 -1.80 14.11 11.45
N LEU A 38 -2.75 15.05 11.37
CA LEU A 38 -3.92 14.93 10.52
C LEU A 38 -3.54 14.78 9.03
N LEU A 39 -2.57 15.55 8.56
CA LEU A 39 -2.07 15.45 7.18
C LEU A 39 -1.37 14.12 6.92
N GLU A 40 -0.61 13.59 7.88
CA GLU A 40 0.03 12.28 7.77
C GLU A 40 -1.03 11.18 7.62
N VAL A 41 -2.05 11.16 8.49
CA VAL A 41 -3.14 10.18 8.43
C VAL A 41 -3.91 10.28 7.10
N MET A 42 -4.29 11.50 6.72
CA MET A 42 -4.97 11.72 5.44
C MET A 42 -4.07 11.35 4.26
N GLY A 43 -2.77 11.59 4.37
CA GLY A 43 -1.77 11.28 3.35
C GLY A 43 -1.60 9.79 3.12
N VAL A 44 -1.56 8.99 4.19
CA VAL A 44 -1.55 7.53 4.12
C VAL A 44 -2.82 7.01 3.47
N LEU A 45 -3.99 7.47 3.95
CA LEU A 45 -5.28 7.04 3.40
C LEU A 45 -5.47 7.45 1.92
N ASP A 46 -4.88 8.57 1.50
CA ASP A 46 -5.00 9.05 0.13
C ASP A 46 -4.15 8.25 -0.88
N MET A 47 -3.18 7.44 -0.43
CA MET A 47 -2.28 6.71 -1.35
C MET A 47 -3.03 5.67 -2.20
N ALA A 48 -2.75 5.70 -3.51
CA ALA A 48 -3.33 4.77 -4.50
C ALA A 48 -3.25 3.30 -4.06
N CYS A 49 -2.05 2.89 -3.65
CA CYS A 49 -1.72 1.50 -3.37
C CYS A 49 -2.42 0.97 -2.11
N PHE A 50 -2.86 1.84 -1.20
CA PHE A 50 -3.57 1.46 0.02
C PHE A 50 -5.09 1.44 -0.13
N SER A 51 -5.60 1.46 -1.36
CA SER A 51 -7.03 1.39 -1.62
C SER A 51 -7.37 0.41 -2.75
N VAL A 52 -8.53 -0.23 -2.64
CA VAL A 52 -9.09 -1.09 -3.69
C VAL A 52 -10.43 -0.52 -4.11
N GLY A 53 -10.68 -0.50 -5.42
CA GLY A 53 -11.96 -0.02 -5.96
C GLY A 53 -12.19 1.48 -5.81
N ARG A 54 -11.14 2.27 -5.57
CA ARG A 54 -11.20 3.73 -5.43
C ARG A 54 -12.02 4.40 -6.53
N GLN A 55 -12.93 5.28 -6.11
CA GLN A 55 -13.87 6.01 -6.97
C GLN A 55 -13.50 7.49 -7.15
N ALA A 56 -12.92 8.13 -6.13
CA ALA A 56 -12.44 9.51 -6.24
C ALA A 56 -10.97 9.56 -6.71
N PRO A 57 -10.54 10.58 -7.48
CA PRO A 57 -9.13 10.77 -7.80
C PRO A 57 -8.24 10.89 -6.56
N GLU A 58 -6.96 10.61 -6.72
CA GLU A 58 -5.93 10.87 -5.69
C GLU A 58 -5.70 12.36 -5.54
N ILE A 59 -5.59 12.82 -4.29
CA ILE A 59 -5.31 14.22 -3.99
C ILE A 59 -3.79 14.45 -3.97
N GLY A 60 -2.99 13.44 -3.63
CA GLY A 60 -1.54 13.52 -3.46
C GLY A 60 -1.14 14.15 -2.13
N ILE A 61 -1.93 13.99 -1.07
CA ILE A 61 -1.74 14.69 0.22
C ILE A 61 -0.35 14.44 0.80
N TRP A 62 0.08 13.17 0.84
CA TRP A 62 1.40 12.81 1.39
C TRP A 62 2.53 13.57 0.71
N ARG A 63 2.55 13.55 -0.62
CA ARG A 63 3.61 14.19 -1.42
C ARG A 63 3.57 15.70 -1.37
N ARG A 64 2.37 16.30 -1.31
CA ARG A 64 2.20 17.75 -1.29
C ARG A 64 2.53 18.36 0.06
N TYR A 65 2.17 17.68 1.15
CA TYR A 65 2.17 18.30 2.48
C TYR A 65 3.04 17.58 3.52
N CYS A 66 3.24 16.26 3.40
CA CYS A 66 3.99 15.47 4.40
C CYS A 66 5.47 15.34 4.00
N GLN A 67 5.73 14.92 2.76
CA GLN A 67 7.09 14.70 2.24
C GLN A 67 7.99 15.97 2.27
N PRO A 68 7.48 17.19 2.01
CA PRO A 68 8.31 18.40 2.10
C PRO A 68 8.63 18.85 3.54
N ALA A 69 7.92 18.33 4.56
CA ALA A 69 8.13 18.70 5.95
C ALA A 69 9.38 18.01 6.53
N ALA A 70 10.22 18.74 7.27
CA ALA A 70 11.43 18.22 7.91
C ALA A 70 11.29 18.21 9.45
N PRO A 71 11.93 17.26 10.19
CA PRO A 71 12.72 16.11 9.75
C PRO A 71 11.88 14.83 9.53
N ARG A 72 12.30 13.98 8.58
CA ARG A 72 11.51 12.87 7.98
C ARG A 72 11.79 11.46 8.54
N TYR A 73 12.68 11.32 9.50
CA TYR A 73 13.00 10.01 10.06
C TYR A 73 11.92 9.51 11.00
N GLY A 74 11.86 8.20 11.17
CA GLY A 74 10.96 7.54 12.12
C GLY A 74 9.66 7.04 11.51
N ILE A 75 8.80 6.57 12.41
CA ILE A 75 7.63 5.75 12.10
C ILE A 75 6.38 6.64 12.11
N GLU A 76 5.58 6.56 11.06
CA GLU A 76 4.25 7.17 11.04
C GLU A 76 3.34 6.37 11.99
N PRO A 77 2.74 7.01 13.01
CA PRO A 77 2.14 6.31 14.15
C PRO A 77 0.88 5.49 13.82
N VAL A 78 0.16 5.79 12.74
CA VAL A 78 -1.10 5.09 12.42
C VAL A 78 -0.85 3.83 11.62
N SER A 79 -0.05 3.93 10.56
CA SER A 79 0.36 2.81 9.70
C SER A 79 1.42 1.92 10.34
N GLY A 80 2.21 2.45 11.28
CA GLY A 80 3.39 1.76 11.79
C GLY A 80 4.51 1.62 10.76
N LEU A 81 4.46 2.36 9.65
CA LEU A 81 5.46 2.31 8.58
C LEU A 81 6.49 3.42 8.69
N PRO A 82 7.73 3.18 8.24
CA PRO A 82 8.73 4.22 8.06
C PRO A 82 8.22 5.32 7.14
N ARG A 83 8.34 6.57 7.56
CA ARG A 83 8.04 7.73 6.68
C ARG A 83 8.86 7.69 5.40
N THR A 84 10.09 7.17 5.46
CA THR A 84 10.96 6.99 4.28
C THR A 84 10.46 5.92 3.31
N LEU A 85 9.76 4.88 3.79
CA LEU A 85 9.09 3.90 2.93
C LEU A 85 7.80 4.50 2.35
N LEU A 86 7.01 5.21 3.17
CA LEU A 86 5.81 5.91 2.75
C LEU A 86 6.10 6.96 1.66
N ASP A 87 7.21 7.69 1.76
CA ASP A 87 7.68 8.62 0.73
C ASP A 87 7.84 7.93 -0.64
N ILE A 88 8.33 6.68 -0.66
CA ILE A 88 8.49 5.90 -1.88
C ILE A 88 7.15 5.35 -2.35
N LEU A 89 6.33 4.79 -1.45
CA LEU A 89 5.01 4.24 -1.79
C LEU A 89 4.05 5.32 -2.33
N ALA A 90 4.12 6.54 -1.82
CA ALA A 90 3.30 7.66 -2.26
C ALA A 90 3.54 8.08 -3.72
N GLY A 91 4.70 7.73 -4.29
CA GLY A 91 5.03 8.00 -5.69
C GLY A 91 4.64 6.86 -6.65
N ILE A 92 4.07 5.75 -6.15
CA ILE A 92 3.54 4.67 -7.02
C ILE A 92 2.44 5.25 -7.92
N GLY A 93 2.47 4.92 -9.21
CA GLY A 93 1.57 5.48 -10.22
C GLY A 93 2.00 6.85 -10.78
N THR A 94 3.10 7.42 -10.28
CA THR A 94 3.63 8.72 -10.76
C THR A 94 5.11 8.62 -11.15
N GLU A 95 6.04 8.69 -10.20
CA GLU A 95 7.49 8.64 -10.49
C GLU A 95 8.27 7.53 -9.78
N THR A 96 7.67 6.86 -8.80
CA THR A 96 8.36 5.77 -8.10
C THR A 96 8.65 4.64 -9.07
N THR A 97 9.92 4.24 -9.10
CA THR A 97 10.39 3.07 -9.85
C THR A 97 10.58 1.90 -8.90
N GLU A 98 10.60 0.69 -9.48
CA GLU A 98 10.94 -0.52 -8.72
C GLU A 98 12.33 -0.41 -8.05
N GLN A 99 13.28 0.27 -8.69
CA GLN A 99 14.62 0.47 -8.15
C GLN A 99 14.59 1.32 -6.86
N ASN A 100 13.70 2.31 -6.74
CA ASN A 100 13.57 3.10 -5.52
C ASN A 100 13.19 2.24 -4.30
N LEU A 101 12.33 1.24 -4.52
CA LEU A 101 11.97 0.29 -3.46
C LEU A 101 13.12 -0.66 -3.14
N TRP A 102 13.88 -1.14 -4.13
CA TRP A 102 15.07 -1.97 -3.87
C TRP A 102 16.20 -1.22 -3.14
N ASP A 103 16.37 0.07 -3.44
CA ASP A 103 17.39 0.93 -2.84
C ASP A 103 16.98 1.47 -1.47
N TRP A 104 15.76 1.20 -1.00
CA TRP A 104 15.31 1.65 0.31
C TRP A 104 16.18 1.00 1.41
N PRO A 105 16.89 1.79 2.22
CA PRO A 105 17.90 1.27 3.15
C PRO A 105 17.31 0.61 4.40
N GLY A 106 16.00 0.73 4.62
CA GLY A 106 15.35 0.36 5.87
C GLY A 106 15.43 1.45 6.93
N GLU A 107 14.85 1.17 8.10
CA GLU A 107 14.96 1.96 9.34
C GLU A 107 15.28 1.01 10.51
N PRO A 108 15.84 1.49 11.63
CA PRO A 108 15.98 0.69 12.83
C PRO A 108 14.60 0.47 13.47
N GLY A 109 14.15 -0.79 13.47
CA GLY A 109 12.91 -1.23 14.10
C GLY A 109 13.10 -2.47 14.97
N ASN A 110 12.04 -2.86 15.68
CA ASN A 110 11.98 -4.15 16.35
C ASN A 110 11.74 -5.30 15.35
N PHE A 111 11.78 -6.56 15.81
CA PHE A 111 11.64 -7.71 14.91
C PHE A 111 10.30 -7.72 14.16
N LEU A 112 9.21 -7.38 14.85
CA LEU A 112 7.86 -7.37 14.29
C LEU A 112 7.79 -6.31 13.17
N GLN A 113 8.32 -5.13 13.44
CA GLN A 113 8.43 -4.01 12.50
C GLN A 113 9.24 -4.38 11.26
N CYS A 114 10.40 -5.01 11.41
CA CYS A 114 11.22 -5.45 10.28
C CYS A 114 10.45 -6.39 9.33
N TYR A 115 9.70 -7.35 9.86
CA TYR A 115 8.88 -8.25 9.04
C TYR A 115 7.75 -7.51 8.31
N LEU A 116 7.07 -6.59 9.00
CA LEU A 116 6.01 -5.78 8.41
C LEU A 116 6.54 -4.90 7.27
N TRP A 117 7.66 -4.22 7.50
CA TRP A 117 8.21 -3.26 6.56
C TRP A 117 8.77 -3.94 5.31
N GLU A 118 9.42 -5.09 5.47
CA GLU A 118 9.84 -5.91 4.33
C GLU A 118 8.62 -6.33 3.49
N ALA A 119 7.55 -6.80 4.13
CA ALA A 119 6.33 -7.19 3.41
C ALA A 119 5.74 -6.01 2.61
N HIS A 120 5.72 -4.80 3.17
CA HIS A 120 5.23 -3.59 2.50
C HIS A 120 6.11 -3.17 1.31
N GLN A 121 7.43 -3.18 1.49
CA GLN A 121 8.39 -2.87 0.44
C GLN A 121 8.18 -3.81 -0.76
N LEU A 122 8.13 -5.11 -0.51
CA LEU A 122 7.95 -6.13 -1.55
C LEU A 122 6.55 -6.04 -2.21
N ALA A 123 5.52 -5.72 -1.45
CA ALA A 123 4.18 -5.48 -1.98
C ALA A 123 4.13 -4.22 -2.87
N GLY A 124 4.85 -3.15 -2.52
CA GLY A 124 5.01 -1.98 -3.38
C GLY A 124 5.64 -2.34 -4.74
N ILE A 125 6.62 -3.25 -4.74
CA ILE A 125 7.24 -3.75 -5.98
C ILE A 125 6.23 -4.50 -6.84
N LEU A 126 5.43 -5.40 -6.23
CA LEU A 126 4.36 -6.10 -6.94
C LEU A 126 3.32 -5.13 -7.53
N ALA A 127 2.91 -4.13 -6.76
CA ALA A 127 1.96 -3.11 -7.21
C ALA A 127 2.47 -2.36 -8.46
N LEU A 128 3.74 -1.94 -8.47
CA LEU A 128 4.37 -1.30 -9.64
C LEU A 128 4.40 -2.23 -10.86
N ARG A 129 4.79 -3.49 -10.67
CA ARG A 129 4.82 -4.48 -11.76
C ARG A 129 3.43 -4.71 -12.34
N LYS A 130 2.39 -4.74 -11.51
CA LYS A 130 1.01 -4.89 -11.96
C LYS A 130 0.52 -3.67 -12.74
N GLN A 131 0.84 -2.46 -12.28
CA GLN A 131 0.53 -1.22 -13.02
C GLN A 131 1.22 -1.16 -14.39
N ALA A 132 2.48 -1.60 -14.47
CA ALA A 132 3.21 -1.64 -15.73
C ALA A 132 2.57 -2.60 -16.75
N LYS A 133 2.02 -3.74 -16.29
CA LYS A 133 1.30 -4.71 -17.15
C LYS A 133 -0.01 -4.14 -17.69
N THR A 134 -0.76 -3.39 -16.88
CA THR A 134 -2.03 -2.77 -17.30
C THR A 134 -1.84 -1.56 -18.22
N SER A 135 -0.67 -0.92 -18.19
CA SER A 135 -0.37 0.32 -18.92
C SER A 135 0.30 0.12 -20.29
N SER A 136 -0.08 -0.91 -21.06
CA SER A 136 0.50 -1.23 -22.39
C SER A 136 0.52 0.00 -23.36
N PRO A 137 1.53 0.15 -24.25
CA PRO A 137 2.15 1.44 -24.52
C PRO A 137 1.53 2.21 -25.69
N HIS A 138 0.92 3.36 -25.39
CA HIS A 138 0.74 4.44 -26.36
C HIS A 138 1.67 5.61 -26.01
N ILE A 139 2.99 5.40 -26.08
CA ILE A 139 3.95 6.50 -26.15
C ILE A 139 5.00 6.15 -27.22
N PRO A 140 5.17 6.98 -28.28
CA PRO A 140 6.18 6.74 -29.30
C PRO A 140 7.60 6.83 -28.72
N ASP A 141 8.48 5.96 -29.23
CA ASP A 141 9.82 5.53 -28.79
C ASP A 141 10.91 6.60 -28.52
N ASN A 142 10.61 7.89 -28.33
CA ASN A 142 11.64 8.92 -28.39
C ASN A 142 12.10 9.54 -27.06
N ILE A 143 11.80 8.93 -25.90
CA ILE A 143 12.34 9.40 -24.62
C ILE A 143 12.84 8.24 -23.75
N SER A 144 14.16 8.24 -23.53
CA SER A 144 14.95 7.54 -22.51
C SER A 144 15.44 6.12 -22.79
N ALA A 145 16.56 6.05 -23.53
CA ALA A 145 17.56 4.99 -23.43
C ALA A 145 18.21 4.81 -22.03
N TRP A 146 17.71 5.52 -21.00
CA TRP A 146 18.15 5.47 -19.60
C TRP A 146 17.29 4.57 -18.71
N ARG A 147 16.22 3.96 -19.25
CA ARG A 147 15.29 3.08 -18.52
C ARG A 147 15.52 1.58 -18.81
N LYS A 148 16.78 1.13 -18.85
CA LYS A 148 17.04 -0.31 -18.69
C LYS A 148 17.25 -0.58 -17.21
N PRO A 149 16.32 -1.26 -16.51
CA PRO A 149 16.60 -1.76 -15.19
C PRO A 149 17.83 -2.66 -15.30
N THR A 150 18.83 -2.42 -14.46
CA THR A 150 19.74 -3.47 -14.00
C THR A 150 18.91 -4.71 -13.74
N LYS A 151 19.27 -5.86 -14.35
CA LYS A 151 18.53 -7.14 -14.25
C LYS A 151 17.84 -7.26 -12.89
N CYS A 152 16.51 -7.18 -12.89
CA CYS A 152 15.75 -7.17 -11.65
C CYS A 152 15.99 -8.49 -10.88
N PRO A 153 16.34 -8.47 -9.59
CA PRO A 153 16.92 -9.65 -8.93
C PRO A 153 15.93 -10.75 -8.58
N ALA A 154 14.63 -10.47 -8.42
CA ALA A 154 13.66 -11.47 -7.95
C ALA A 154 12.40 -11.55 -8.84
N ASP A 155 12.01 -12.78 -9.20
CA ASP A 155 10.74 -13.04 -9.91
C ASP A 155 9.52 -12.78 -9.00
N THR A 156 8.37 -12.49 -9.61
CA THR A 156 7.08 -12.25 -8.95
C THR A 156 6.72 -13.39 -7.99
N SER A 157 6.98 -14.65 -8.37
CA SER A 157 6.76 -15.82 -7.51
C SER A 157 7.59 -15.77 -6.22
N VAL A 158 8.83 -15.30 -6.31
CA VAL A 158 9.74 -15.13 -5.16
C VAL A 158 9.27 -13.98 -4.27
N LEU A 159 8.81 -12.87 -4.85
CA LEU A 159 8.26 -11.75 -4.09
C LEU A 159 7.01 -12.17 -3.29
N VAL A 160 6.07 -12.87 -3.93
CA VAL A 160 4.89 -13.41 -3.24
C VAL A 160 5.29 -14.34 -2.10
N ALA A 161 6.21 -15.28 -2.35
CA ALA A 161 6.69 -16.20 -1.31
C ALA A 161 7.31 -15.45 -0.12
N ARG A 162 8.14 -14.43 -0.38
CA ARG A 162 8.77 -13.62 0.68
C ARG A 162 7.76 -12.80 1.47
N ILE A 163 6.79 -12.17 0.80
CA ILE A 163 5.70 -11.45 1.50
C ILE A 163 4.95 -12.39 2.43
N LEU A 164 4.54 -13.57 1.94
CA LEU A 164 3.82 -14.55 2.76
C LEU A 164 4.67 -15.09 3.92
N ALA A 165 5.98 -15.28 3.69
CA ALA A 165 6.91 -15.71 4.74
C ALA A 165 7.10 -14.64 5.81
N SER A 166 7.31 -13.38 5.45
CA SER A 166 7.44 -12.27 6.41
C SER A 166 6.16 -12.08 7.22
N LEU A 167 4.98 -12.23 6.59
CA LEU A 167 3.69 -12.12 7.30
C LEU A 167 3.40 -13.33 8.20
N ASP A 168 3.80 -14.55 7.84
CA ASP A 168 3.70 -15.70 8.74
C ASP A 168 4.67 -15.58 9.92
N ALA A 169 5.91 -15.11 9.67
CA ALA A 169 6.88 -14.82 10.72
C ALA A 169 6.38 -13.75 11.69
N LEU A 170 5.79 -12.67 11.17
CA LEU A 170 5.14 -11.63 11.96
C LEU A 170 4.03 -12.22 12.83
N ARG A 171 3.11 -13.00 12.24
CA ARG A 171 2.00 -13.64 12.97
C ARG A 171 2.50 -14.54 14.10
N LEU A 172 3.55 -15.32 13.88
CA LEU A 172 4.16 -16.17 14.91
C LEU A 172 4.83 -15.33 15.99
N ALA A 173 5.59 -14.30 15.61
CA ALA A 173 6.27 -13.41 16.55
C ALA A 173 5.29 -12.61 17.43
N SER A 174 4.15 -12.16 16.88
CA SER A 174 3.11 -11.45 17.65
C SER A 174 2.42 -12.33 18.68
N ILE A 175 2.33 -13.65 18.46
CA ILE A 175 1.82 -14.59 19.47
C ILE A 175 2.84 -14.77 20.59
N GLU A 176 4.13 -14.84 20.24
CA GLU A 176 5.22 -14.98 21.21
C GLU A 176 5.47 -13.70 22.02
N ARG A 177 5.24 -12.52 21.41
CA ARG A 177 5.54 -11.19 21.95
C ARG A 177 4.32 -10.24 21.85
N PRO A 178 3.19 -10.54 22.51
CA PRO A 178 1.92 -9.84 22.31
C PRO A 178 1.91 -8.37 22.77
N THR A 179 2.88 -7.96 23.59
CA THR A 179 2.95 -6.59 24.16
C THR A 179 3.97 -5.68 23.46
N GLU A 180 4.73 -6.19 22.49
CA GLU A 180 5.80 -5.42 21.84
C GLU A 180 5.27 -4.40 20.84
N ASP A 181 4.23 -4.77 20.08
CA ASP A 181 3.47 -3.87 19.23
C ASP A 181 2.04 -4.40 19.04
N VAL A 182 1.10 -3.82 19.79
CA VAL A 182 -0.29 -4.31 19.88
C VAL A 182 -1.06 -4.08 18.58
N HIS A 183 -0.65 -3.11 17.76
CA HIS A 183 -1.39 -2.67 16.58
C HIS A 183 -0.74 -3.05 15.26
N ILE A 184 0.46 -3.66 15.29
CA ILE A 184 1.20 -4.01 14.08
C ILE A 184 0.43 -4.89 13.09
N MET A 185 -0.46 -5.74 13.61
CA MET A 185 -1.27 -6.64 12.78
C MET A 185 -2.32 -5.90 11.94
N ASN A 186 -2.64 -4.64 12.25
CA ASN A 186 -3.61 -3.85 11.47
C ASN A 186 -3.07 -3.52 10.06
N ALA A 187 -1.75 -3.35 9.94
CA ALA A 187 -1.11 -2.96 8.68
C ALA A 187 -0.84 -4.15 7.74
N ILE A 188 -1.17 -5.40 8.09
CA ILE A 188 -0.85 -6.56 7.24
C ILE A 188 -1.71 -6.64 5.97
N VAL A 189 -2.83 -5.90 5.93
CA VAL A 189 -3.86 -6.05 4.92
C VAL A 189 -3.32 -5.70 3.54
N PHE A 190 -2.59 -4.59 3.38
CA PHE A 190 -1.97 -4.21 2.12
C PHE A 190 -1.05 -5.29 1.53
N PRO A 191 0.03 -5.73 2.22
CA PRO A 191 0.94 -6.70 1.63
C PRO A 191 0.27 -8.06 1.41
N MET A 192 -0.63 -8.47 2.30
CA MET A 192 -1.41 -9.71 2.15
C MET A 192 -2.31 -9.68 0.91
N PHE A 193 -3.02 -8.58 0.71
CA PHE A 193 -3.97 -8.42 -0.39
C PHE A 193 -3.25 -8.30 -1.74
N VAL A 194 -2.15 -7.55 -1.81
CA VAL A 194 -1.34 -7.43 -3.03
C VAL A 194 -0.77 -8.79 -3.44
N ALA A 195 -0.17 -9.53 -2.51
CA ALA A 195 0.35 -10.87 -2.79
C ALA A 195 -0.78 -11.82 -3.23
N GLY A 196 -1.93 -11.77 -2.56
CA GLY A 196 -3.10 -12.59 -2.93
C GLY A 196 -3.70 -12.25 -4.29
N SER A 197 -3.47 -11.04 -4.80
CA SER A 197 -3.96 -10.59 -6.10
C SER A 197 -3.13 -11.08 -7.29
N GLU A 198 -2.04 -11.83 -7.06
CA GLU A 198 -1.21 -12.45 -8.10
C GLU A 198 -1.79 -13.81 -8.55
N VAL A 199 -2.93 -13.77 -9.26
CA VAL A 199 -3.73 -14.94 -9.68
C VAL A 199 -2.88 -16.02 -10.37
N GLY A 200 -2.01 -15.63 -11.30
CA GLY A 200 -1.14 -16.57 -12.05
C GLY A 200 -0.16 -17.37 -11.18
N ILE A 201 0.04 -16.97 -9.93
CA ILE A 201 0.83 -17.69 -8.93
C ILE A 201 -0.09 -18.44 -7.97
N LEU A 202 -1.11 -17.77 -7.44
CA LEU A 202 -1.95 -18.30 -6.36
C LEU A 202 -2.86 -19.45 -6.82
N CYS A 203 -3.27 -19.51 -8.09
CA CYS A 203 -4.06 -20.64 -8.61
C CYS A 203 -3.28 -21.97 -8.60
N HIS A 204 -1.95 -21.93 -8.56
CA HIS A 204 -1.08 -23.11 -8.54
C HIS A 204 -0.51 -23.43 -7.15
N LYS A 205 -0.93 -22.68 -6.13
CA LYS A 205 -0.38 -22.72 -4.76
C LYS A 205 -1.50 -22.72 -3.70
N PRO A 206 -2.30 -23.79 -3.57
CA PRO A 206 -3.42 -23.83 -2.62
C PRO A 206 -3.00 -23.59 -1.16
N GLU A 207 -1.79 -23.98 -0.79
CA GLU A 207 -1.20 -23.73 0.52
C GLU A 207 -1.00 -22.24 0.79
N TRP A 208 -0.66 -21.44 -0.22
CA TRP A 208 -0.52 -19.98 -0.09
C TRP A 208 -1.88 -19.30 0.02
N GLN A 209 -2.88 -19.76 -0.74
CA GLN A 209 -4.25 -19.29 -0.56
C GLN A 209 -4.76 -19.57 0.86
N LYS A 210 -4.42 -20.73 1.45
CA LYS A 210 -4.77 -21.07 2.84
C LYS A 210 -4.11 -20.13 3.84
N THR A 211 -2.85 -19.77 3.63
CA THR A 211 -2.16 -18.75 4.45
C THR A 211 -2.87 -17.40 4.39
N ILE A 212 -3.24 -16.95 3.18
CA ILE A 212 -3.97 -15.69 2.99
C ILE A 212 -5.34 -15.73 3.67
N ARG A 213 -6.11 -16.81 3.46
CA ARG A 213 -7.40 -17.01 4.12
C ARG A 213 -7.26 -16.85 5.63
N LYS A 214 -6.28 -17.54 6.23
CA LYS A 214 -6.03 -17.46 7.68
C LYS A 214 -5.63 -16.06 8.15
N GLY A 215 -4.83 -15.34 7.34
CA GLY A 215 -4.38 -13.99 7.66
C GLY A 215 -5.49 -12.92 7.57
N LEU A 216 -6.51 -13.14 6.75
CA LEU A 216 -7.65 -12.23 6.56
C LEU A 216 -8.91 -12.64 7.34
N LEU A 217 -8.80 -13.51 8.35
CA LEU A 217 -9.92 -13.80 9.25
C LEU A 217 -10.06 -12.72 10.32
N GLY A 218 -11.31 -12.45 10.71
CA GLY A 218 -11.62 -11.78 11.98
C GLY A 218 -12.27 -10.39 11.87
N SER A 219 -12.16 -9.71 10.73
CA SER A 219 -12.89 -8.46 10.49
C SER A 219 -13.73 -8.55 9.22
N HIS A 220 -14.87 -7.88 9.20
CA HIS A 220 -15.75 -7.87 8.03
C HIS A 220 -15.11 -7.20 6.80
N GLN A 221 -14.19 -6.23 7.02
CA GLN A 221 -13.35 -5.67 5.97
C GLN A 221 -12.46 -6.75 5.34
N CYS A 222 -11.78 -7.54 6.17
CA CYS A 222 -10.92 -8.61 5.70
C CYS A 222 -11.71 -9.73 5.01
N GLU A 223 -12.92 -10.07 5.49
CA GLU A 223 -13.83 -11.01 4.82
C GLU A 223 -14.26 -10.50 3.44
N THR A 224 -14.59 -9.22 3.31
CA THR A 224 -14.96 -8.60 2.03
C THR A 224 -13.77 -8.63 1.06
N LEU A 225 -12.58 -8.25 1.52
CA LEU A 225 -11.34 -8.32 0.73
C LEU A 225 -11.01 -9.76 0.33
N LEU A 226 -11.17 -10.72 1.24
CA LEU A 226 -10.95 -12.13 0.95
C LEU A 226 -11.93 -12.63 -0.12
N SER A 227 -13.20 -12.24 -0.06
CA SER A 227 -14.18 -12.61 -1.09
C SER A 227 -13.80 -12.10 -2.49
N LEU A 228 -13.20 -10.91 -2.58
CA LEU A 228 -12.66 -10.40 -3.85
C LEU A 228 -11.51 -11.26 -4.35
N LEU A 229 -10.58 -11.64 -3.47
CA LEU A 229 -9.46 -12.51 -3.83
C LEU A 229 -9.93 -13.90 -4.28
N GLU A 230 -10.90 -14.49 -3.58
CA GLU A 230 -11.45 -15.80 -3.93
C GLU A 230 -12.15 -15.78 -5.29
N GLU A 231 -12.86 -14.69 -5.62
CA GLU A 231 -13.43 -14.53 -6.95
C GLU A 231 -12.36 -14.37 -8.03
N LEU A 232 -11.28 -13.64 -7.76
CA LEU A 232 -10.14 -13.57 -8.69
C LEU A 232 -9.52 -14.96 -8.92
N TRP A 233 -9.33 -15.74 -7.86
CA TRP A 233 -8.77 -17.09 -7.96
C TRP A 233 -9.69 -18.05 -8.72
N GLN A 234 -11.01 -17.92 -8.58
CA GLN A 234 -11.99 -18.71 -9.32
C GLN A 234 -12.02 -18.39 -10.81
N LYS A 235 -11.77 -17.13 -11.18
CA LYS A 235 -11.75 -16.69 -12.58
C LYS A 235 -10.48 -17.10 -13.31
N GLU A 236 -9.40 -17.39 -12.58
CA GLU A 236 -8.09 -17.81 -13.10
C GLU A 236 -7.49 -16.88 -14.17
N ASP A 237 -7.98 -15.64 -14.25
CA ASP A 237 -7.49 -14.64 -15.21
C ASP A 237 -6.43 -13.73 -14.54
N PRO A 238 -5.15 -13.86 -14.92
CA PRO A 238 -4.08 -13.02 -14.37
C PRO A 238 -4.17 -11.55 -14.79
N ASN A 239 -4.94 -11.22 -15.83
CA ASN A 239 -5.11 -9.85 -16.32
C ASN A 239 -6.31 -9.15 -15.68
N LEU A 240 -7.15 -9.87 -14.93
CA LEU A 240 -8.32 -9.30 -14.30
C LEU A 240 -7.91 -8.29 -13.22
N SER A 241 -8.38 -7.06 -13.36
CA SER A 241 -8.13 -5.98 -12.42
C SER A 241 -9.02 -6.11 -11.19
N VAL A 242 -8.39 -6.28 -10.02
CA VAL A 242 -9.09 -6.29 -8.73
C VAL A 242 -9.81 -4.96 -8.45
N HIS A 243 -9.27 -3.83 -8.93
CA HIS A 243 -9.89 -2.53 -8.76
C HIS A 243 -11.16 -2.40 -9.61
N GLU A 244 -11.16 -2.94 -10.83
CA GLU A 244 -12.36 -2.97 -11.68
C GLU A 244 -13.43 -3.88 -11.10
N LEU A 245 -13.03 -5.05 -10.61
CA LEU A 245 -13.94 -5.98 -9.94
C LEU A 245 -14.61 -5.34 -8.71
N ALA A 246 -13.83 -4.66 -7.87
CA ALA A 246 -14.36 -3.95 -6.71
C ALA A 246 -15.32 -2.83 -7.11
N ARG A 247 -14.97 -2.02 -8.12
CA ARG A 247 -15.86 -0.95 -8.64
C ARG A 247 -17.17 -1.49 -9.21
N GLN A 248 -17.14 -2.61 -9.93
CA GLN A 248 -18.35 -3.26 -10.46
C GLN A 248 -19.30 -3.70 -9.33
N LYS A 249 -18.77 -4.02 -8.15
CA LYS A 249 -19.54 -4.36 -6.95
C LYS A 249 -19.90 -3.13 -6.11
N GLY A 250 -19.54 -1.93 -6.55
CA GLY A 250 -19.72 -0.69 -5.78
C GLY A 250 -18.89 -0.64 -4.51
N LEU A 251 -17.78 -1.38 -4.45
CA LEU A 251 -16.92 -1.50 -3.27
C LEU A 251 -15.71 -0.57 -3.37
N GLU A 252 -15.44 0.13 -2.27
CA GLU A 252 -14.20 0.86 -2.02
C GLU A 252 -13.66 0.53 -0.63
N MET A 253 -12.43 0.02 -0.55
CA MET A 253 -11.85 -0.48 0.69
C MET A 253 -10.44 0.09 0.90
N GLY A 254 -10.13 0.50 2.13
CA GLY A 254 -8.75 0.75 2.57
C GLY A 254 -8.01 -0.56 2.85
N LEU A 255 -6.68 -0.53 2.72
CA LEU A 255 -5.78 -1.65 3.00
C LEU A 255 -4.81 -1.36 4.16
N ILE A 256 -5.06 -0.28 4.91
CA ILE A 256 -4.28 0.17 6.05
C ILE A 256 -5.18 0.71 7.16
#